data_AF-A0A2N2IYI2-F1
#
_entry.id   AF-A0A2N2IYI2-F1
#
_cell.length_a   1.000
_cell.length_b   1.000
_cell.length_c   1.000
_cell.angle_alpha   90.00
_cell.angle_beta   90.00
_cell.angle_gamma   90.00
#
_symmetry.space_group_name_H-M   'P 1'
#
loop_
_entity.id
_entity.type
_entity.pdbx_description
1 polymer ?
#
loop_
_entity_poly.entity_id
_entity_poly.type
_entity_poly.pdbx_seq_one_letter_code
_entity_poly.pdbx_strand_id
1 'polypeptide(L)'
;MEWDKDAEQAVGTVPFFVRTRVKKRVETEARQAGAARITMEHVTACKQRSLHHQENEAQGFTVESCFGQSGCPNRIDTGENLSKRLESLLRAH
;
A
#
# COMPACT_ATOMS: atom_id res chain seq x y z
N MET A 1 -20.21 -1.12 -16.38
CA MET A 1 -20.91 -0.60 -15.20
C MET A 1 -21.26 0.83 -15.48
N GLU A 2 -22.45 1.27 -15.07
CA GLU A 2 -22.84 2.67 -15.21
C GLU A 2 -22.20 3.49 -14.09
N TRP A 3 -21.68 4.66 -14.42
CA TRP A 3 -21.10 5.60 -13.46
C TRP A 3 -22.09 6.73 -13.19
N ASP A 4 -22.18 7.16 -11.93
CA ASP A 4 -22.79 8.46 -11.64
C ASP A 4 -21.86 9.61 -12.03
N LYS A 5 -22.47 10.73 -12.38
CA LYS A 5 -21.77 11.93 -12.88
C LYS A 5 -20.80 12.48 -11.83
N ASP A 6 -21.18 12.43 -10.56
CA ASP A 6 -20.36 12.86 -9.43
C ASP A 6 -19.14 11.95 -9.22
N ALA A 7 -19.33 10.62 -9.30
CA ALA A 7 -18.25 9.63 -9.21
C ALA A 7 -17.25 9.77 -10.36
N GLU A 8 -17.73 10.00 -11.59
CA GLU A 8 -16.86 10.20 -12.75
C GLU A 8 -16.08 11.52 -12.64
N GLN A 9 -16.72 12.60 -12.17
CA GLN A 9 -16.04 13.88 -11.93
C GLN A 9 -14.96 13.75 -10.86
N ALA A 10 -15.22 13.01 -9.77
CA ALA A 10 -14.24 12.76 -8.71
C ALA A 10 -13.02 11.98 -9.22
N VAL A 11 -13.21 10.96 -10.07
CA VAL A 11 -12.08 10.26 -10.69
C VAL A 11 -11.38 11.14 -11.75
N GLY A 12 -12.10 12.11 -12.33
CA GLY A 12 -11.54 13.12 -13.23
C GLY A 12 -10.45 13.99 -12.60
N THR A 13 -10.50 14.24 -11.29
CA THR A 13 -9.46 15.03 -10.59
C THR A 13 -8.14 14.27 -10.44
N VAL A 14 -8.16 12.94 -10.61
CA VAL A 14 -6.98 12.09 -10.53
C VAL A 14 -6.10 12.28 -11.78
N PRO A 15 -4.76 12.33 -11.63
CA PRO A 15 -3.84 12.43 -12.77
C PRO A 15 -4.07 11.32 -13.81
N PHE A 16 -3.97 11.69 -15.09
CA PHE A 16 -4.39 10.84 -16.21
C PHE A 16 -3.66 9.48 -16.27
N PHE A 17 -2.39 9.44 -15.85
CA PHE A 17 -1.55 8.23 -15.90
C PHE A 17 -1.95 7.17 -14.86
N VAL A 18 -2.67 7.54 -13.78
CA VAL A 18 -3.21 6.59 -12.79
C VAL A 18 -4.74 6.44 -12.84
N ARG A 19 -5.47 7.45 -13.33
CA ARG A 19 -6.42 7.24 -14.44
C ARG A 19 -7.22 5.94 -14.47
N THR A 20 -6.84 5.15 -15.45
CA THR A 20 -7.33 3.82 -15.78
C THR A 20 -7.21 2.83 -14.62
N ARG A 21 -6.15 2.91 -13.81
CA ARG A 21 -5.96 2.01 -12.65
C ARG A 21 -6.98 2.30 -11.56
N VAL A 22 -7.25 3.58 -11.28
CA VAL A 22 -8.25 4.00 -10.29
C VAL A 22 -9.65 3.59 -10.74
N LYS A 23 -10.04 3.84 -12.00
CA LYS A 23 -11.35 3.42 -12.53
C LYS A 23 -11.58 1.91 -12.34
N LYS A 24 -10.61 1.07 -12.72
CA LYS A 24 -10.70 -0.40 -12.54
C LYS A 24 -10.86 -0.83 -11.07
N ARG A 25 -10.20 -0.12 -10.14
CA ARG A 25 -10.26 -0.45 -8.71
C ARG A 25 -11.64 -0.11 -8.13
N VAL A 26 -12.18 1.04 -8.48
CA VAL A 26 -13.55 1.44 -8.09
C VAL A 26 -14.60 0.50 -8.69
N GLU A 27 -14.47 0.11 -9.96
CA GLU A 27 -15.35 -0.88 -10.59
C GLU A 27 -15.32 -2.24 -9.90
N THR A 28 -14.13 -2.66 -9.43
CA THR A 28 -13.97 -3.90 -8.68
C THR A 28 -14.65 -3.82 -7.32
N GLU A 29 -14.49 -2.71 -6.61
CA GLU A 29 -15.13 -2.47 -5.31
C GLU A 29 -16.66 -2.47 -5.46
N ALA A 30 -17.20 -1.78 -6.47
CA ALA A 30 -18.64 -1.78 -6.75
C ALA A 30 -19.16 -3.18 -7.11
N ARG A 31 -18.38 -3.96 -7.88
CA ARG A 31 -18.74 -5.36 -8.20
C ARG A 31 -18.76 -6.25 -6.96
N GLN A 32 -17.79 -6.07 -6.06
CA GLN A 32 -17.74 -6.80 -4.79
C GLN A 32 -18.90 -6.42 -3.87
N ALA A 33 -19.35 -5.17 -3.92
CA ALA A 33 -20.54 -4.70 -3.21
C ALA A 33 -21.86 -5.14 -3.88
N GLY A 34 -21.82 -5.83 -5.04
CA GLY A 34 -23.01 -6.24 -5.78
C GLY A 34 -23.77 -5.09 -6.43
N ALA A 35 -23.16 -3.91 -6.57
CA ALA A 35 -23.80 -2.73 -7.13
C ALA A 35 -23.81 -2.78 -8.67
N ALA A 36 -24.97 -2.48 -9.27
CA ALA A 36 -25.11 -2.34 -10.71
C ALA A 36 -24.55 -0.99 -11.24
N ARG A 37 -24.48 0.01 -10.34
CA ARG A 37 -24.08 1.39 -10.64
C ARG A 37 -23.01 1.88 -9.65
N ILE A 38 -22.04 2.62 -10.16
CA ILE A 38 -20.93 3.18 -9.39
C ILE A 38 -21.31 4.56 -8.89
N THR A 39 -21.51 4.64 -7.58
CA THR A 39 -21.79 5.86 -6.82
C THR A 39 -20.52 6.44 -6.19
N MET A 40 -20.60 7.68 -5.69
CA MET A 40 -19.51 8.35 -4.96
C MET A 40 -19.06 7.60 -3.69
N GLU A 41 -19.93 6.78 -3.09
CA GLU A 41 -19.61 5.94 -1.94
C GLU A 41 -18.53 4.91 -2.29
N HIS A 42 -18.61 4.28 -3.46
CA HIS A 42 -17.62 3.32 -3.93
C HIS A 42 -16.26 3.99 -4.20
N VAL A 43 -16.27 5.22 -4.73
CA VAL A 43 -15.05 6.02 -4.93
C VAL A 43 -14.41 6.34 -3.58
N THR A 44 -15.21 6.75 -2.61
CA THR A 44 -14.74 7.12 -1.26
C THR A 44 -14.20 5.90 -0.51
N ALA A 45 -14.90 4.78 -0.55
CA ALA A 45 -14.45 3.52 0.04
C ALA A 45 -13.13 3.03 -0.58
N CYS A 46 -13.02 3.10 -1.92
CA CYS A 46 -11.78 2.76 -2.63
C CYS A 46 -10.62 3.69 -2.24
N LYS A 47 -10.88 4.99 -2.05
CA LYS A 47 -9.88 5.98 -1.60
C LYS A 47 -9.40 5.67 -0.18
N GLN A 48 -10.32 5.48 0.76
CA GLN A 48 -9.99 5.15 2.15
C GLN A 48 -9.17 3.87 2.26
N ARG A 49 -9.56 2.81 1.54
CA ARG A 49 -8.83 1.54 1.53
C ARG A 49 -7.44 1.66 0.90
N SER A 50 -7.28 2.53 -0.09
CA SER A 50 -5.96 2.80 -0.68
C SER A 50 -5.04 3.55 0.27
N LEU A 51 -5.55 4.51 1.03
CA LEU A 51 -4.77 5.25 2.04
C LEU A 51 -4.38 4.34 3.22
N HIS A 52 -5.33 3.55 3.73
CA HIS A 52 -5.06 2.60 4.81
C HIS A 52 -4.03 1.53 4.41
N HIS A 53 -4.01 1.13 3.13
CA HIS A 53 -2.97 0.23 2.63
C HIS A 53 -1.58 0.88 2.62
N GLN A 54 -1.47 2.17 2.26
CA GLN A 54 -0.18 2.87 2.31
C GLN A 54 0.36 3.03 3.74
N GLU A 55 -0.51 3.27 4.72
CA GLU A 55 -0.09 3.40 6.13
C GLU A 55 0.43 2.07 6.70
N ASN A 56 -0.13 0.93 6.29
CA ASN A 56 0.30 -0.37 6.79
C ASN A 56 1.54 -0.96 6.10
N GLU A 57 1.92 -0.47 4.91
CA GLU A 57 3.09 -0.98 4.17
C GLU A 57 4.38 -0.20 4.43
N ALA A 58 4.30 0.99 5.03
CA ALA A 58 5.48 1.78 5.35
C ALA A 58 6.10 1.32 6.68
N GLN A 59 6.91 0.25 6.64
CA GLN A 59 7.74 -0.15 7.78
C GLN A 59 8.62 1.01 8.28
N GLY A 60 8.97 1.97 7.41
CA GLY A 60 9.65 3.21 7.78
C GLY A 60 11.13 3.06 8.16
N PHE A 61 11.61 1.83 8.32
CA PHE A 61 12.98 1.49 8.67
C PHE A 61 13.44 0.19 7.99
N THR A 62 14.76 0.07 7.83
CA THR A 62 15.45 -1.16 7.44
C THR A 62 16.63 -1.37 8.39
N VAL A 63 16.81 -2.60 8.88
CA VAL A 63 17.98 -2.98 9.68
C VAL A 63 18.96 -3.71 8.78
N GLU A 64 20.17 -3.16 8.61
CA GLU A 64 21.21 -3.78 7.79
C GLU A 64 22.46 -4.06 8.62
N SER A 65 23.11 -5.19 8.35
CA SER A 65 24.45 -5.45 8.86
C SER A 65 25.49 -4.73 8.00
N CYS A 66 26.53 -4.19 8.64
CA CYS A 66 27.67 -3.63 7.92
C CYS A 66 28.22 -4.65 6.90
N PHE A 67 28.56 -4.17 5.70
CA PHE A 67 29.10 -4.99 4.58
C PHE A 67 28.10 -5.96 3.94
N GLY A 68 26.80 -5.79 4.17
CA GLY A 68 25.72 -6.52 3.48
C GLY A 68 25.78 -8.04 3.70
N GLN A 69 25.17 -8.80 2.77
CA GLN A 69 25.07 -10.26 2.87
C GLN A 69 26.44 -10.99 2.80
N SER A 70 27.44 -10.38 2.15
CA SER A 70 28.80 -10.90 2.07
C SER A 70 29.52 -10.88 3.43
N GLY A 71 29.16 -9.95 4.32
CA GLY A 71 29.75 -9.80 5.65
C GLY A 71 31.25 -9.43 5.64
N CYS A 72 31.81 -9.28 6.84
CA CYS A 72 33.24 -9.03 7.05
C CYS A 72 34.05 -10.34 7.05
N PRO A 73 35.24 -10.40 6.43
CA PRO A 73 36.12 -11.59 6.46
C PRO A 73 36.53 -12.03 7.86
N ASN A 74 36.64 -11.08 8.79
CA ASN A 74 37.09 -11.31 10.17
C ASN A 74 35.91 -11.27 11.17
N ARG A 75 34.68 -11.58 10.73
CA ARG A 75 33.50 -11.52 11.61
C ARG A 75 33.57 -12.60 12.69
N ILE A 76 33.34 -12.20 13.94
CA ILE A 76 33.29 -13.11 15.10
C ILE A 76 31.88 -13.72 15.25
N ASP A 77 30.85 -13.00 14.79
CA ASP A 77 29.45 -13.42 14.79
C ASP A 77 28.77 -13.01 13.47
N THR A 78 27.71 -13.71 13.09
CA THR A 78 26.96 -13.40 11.86
C THR A 78 26.07 -12.17 12.01
N GLY A 79 25.79 -11.71 13.24
CA GLY A 79 24.94 -10.56 13.52
C GLY A 79 23.45 -10.83 13.28
N GLU A 80 23.07 -11.99 12.73
CA GLU A 80 21.69 -12.31 12.36
C GLU A 80 20.74 -12.29 13.56
N ASN A 81 21.20 -12.77 14.73
CA ASN A 81 20.40 -12.77 15.95
C ASN A 81 20.13 -11.32 16.42
N LEU A 82 21.14 -10.46 16.36
CA LEU A 82 21.03 -9.06 16.75
C LEU A 82 20.10 -8.29 15.80
N SER A 83 20.27 -8.45 14.48
CA SER A 83 19.41 -7.80 13.49
C SER A 83 17.93 -8.18 13.67
N LYS A 84 17.63 -9.48 13.85
CA LYS A 84 16.26 -9.96 14.11
C LYS A 84 15.66 -9.36 15.40
N ARG A 85 16.47 -9.25 16.46
CA ARG A 85 16.05 -8.64 17.73
C ARG A 85 15.78 -7.14 17.59
N LEU A 86 16.65 -6.42 16.87
CA LEU A 86 16.47 -4.99 16.59
C LEU A 86 15.23 -4.73 15.74
N GLU A 87 15.00 -5.52 14.69
CA GLU A 87 13.76 -5.43 13.91
C GLU A 87 12.52 -5.67 14.78
N SER A 88 12.56 -6.68 15.64
CA SER A 88 11.42 -6.98 16.54
C SER A 88 11.13 -5.82 17.50
N LEU A 89 12.16 -5.17 18.04
CA LEU A 89 12.01 -3.99 18.90
C LEU A 89 11.47 -2.78 18.14
N LEU A 90 11.98 -2.53 16.93
CA LEU A 90 11.54 -1.42 16.09
C LEU A 90 10.11 -1.60 15.57
N ARG A 91 9.63 -2.84 15.40
CA ARG A 91 8.21 -3.11 15.07
C ARG A 91 7.27 -2.99 16.27
N ALA A 92 7.79 -3.10 17.49
CA ALA A 92 6.99 -3.06 18.72
C ALA A 92 6.69 -1.62 19.20
N HIS A 93 7.29 -0.62 18.57
CA HIS A 93 7.12 0.81 18.83
C HIS A 93 6.63 1.53 17.58
#